data_AF-A0A7C4TX39-F1
#
_entry.id   AF-A0A7C4TX39-F1
#
_cell.length_a   1.000
_cell.length_b   1.000
_cell.length_c   1.000
_cell.angle_alpha   90.00
_cell.angle_beta   90.00
_cell.angle_gamma   90.00
#
_symmetry.space_group_name_H-M   'P 1'
#
loop_
_entity.id
_entity.type
_entity.pdbx_description
1 polymer ?
#
loop_
_entity_poly.entity_id
_entity_poly.type
_entity_poly.pdbx_seq_one_letter_code
_entity_poly.pdbx_strand_id
1 'polypeptide(L)'
;MDFKAIHERFKDDDSPSVEGQIRWLQKQGFAQHQIEQAMIATYSAIERGEFTPQNGFELDQYLLNEAKKIRTEELTLMIKRMEDFVANIKKQAIDEYKAQQAKPWYKRLFGKK
;
A
#
# COMPACT_ATOMS: atom_id res chain seq x y z
N MET A 1 -18.31 14.42 4.08
CA MET A 1 -17.01 15.08 4.23
C MET A 1 -16.89 16.11 3.13
N ASP A 2 -16.82 17.40 3.48
CA ASP A 2 -16.66 18.49 2.50
C ASP A 2 -15.20 18.98 2.51
N PHE A 3 -14.40 18.44 1.59
CA PHE A 3 -12.99 18.78 1.45
C PHE A 3 -12.76 20.26 1.10
N LYS A 4 -13.73 20.90 0.42
CA LYS A 4 -13.60 22.31 0.02
C LYS A 4 -13.73 23.24 1.21
N ALA A 5 -14.63 22.94 2.16
CA ALA A 5 -14.83 23.75 3.36
C ALA A 5 -13.60 23.78 4.30
N ILE A 6 -12.83 22.67 4.36
CA ILE A 6 -11.58 22.62 5.14
C ILE A 6 -10.50 23.46 4.45
N HIS A 7 -10.43 23.39 3.12
CA HIS A 7 -9.50 24.17 2.30
C HIS A 7 -9.76 25.68 2.32
N GLU A 8 -11.03 26.10 2.44
CA GLU A 8 -11.37 27.52 2.54
C GLU A 8 -10.78 28.21 3.78
N ARG A 9 -10.36 27.46 4.81
CA ARG A 9 -9.66 28.02 5.98
C ARG A 9 -8.21 28.40 5.71
N PHE A 10 -7.61 27.86 4.65
CA PHE A 10 -6.20 28.07 4.28
C PHE A 10 -6.05 28.85 2.97
N LYS A 11 -7.13 29.50 2.51
CA LYS A 11 -7.25 30.16 1.21
C LYS A 11 -6.29 31.34 1.00
N ASP A 12 -5.78 31.91 2.10
CA ASP A 12 -4.85 33.05 2.10
C ASP A 12 -3.36 32.64 2.17
N ASP A 13 -3.07 31.38 2.51
CA ASP A 13 -1.75 30.79 2.25
C ASP A 13 -1.68 30.43 0.77
N ASP A 14 -0.47 30.31 0.20
CA ASP A 14 -0.21 29.64 -1.10
C ASP A 14 -0.56 28.12 -1.04
N SER A 15 -1.60 27.75 -0.29
CA SER A 15 -2.03 26.40 -0.01
C SER A 15 -2.54 25.77 -1.30
N PRO A 16 -1.96 24.63 -1.73
CA PRO A 16 -2.35 24.01 -2.96
C PRO A 16 -3.76 23.45 -2.78
N SER A 17 -4.69 23.89 -3.63
CA SER A 17 -6.01 23.27 -3.77
C SER A 17 -5.94 21.74 -3.69
N VAL A 18 -7.03 21.08 -3.29
CA VAL A 18 -7.16 19.60 -3.33
C VAL A 18 -6.61 19.01 -4.63
N GLU A 19 -6.91 19.62 -5.78
CA GLU A 19 -6.39 19.20 -7.08
C GLU A 19 -4.87 19.39 -7.20
N GLY A 20 -4.33 20.47 -6.64
CA GLY A 20 -2.90 20.72 -6.53
C GLY A 20 -2.18 19.67 -5.69
N GLN A 21 -2.74 19.29 -4.54
CA GLN A 21 -2.20 18.22 -3.69
C GLN A 21 -2.19 16.87 -4.40
N ILE A 22 -3.29 16.52 -5.07
CA ILE A 22 -3.37 15.30 -5.89
C ILE A 22 -2.30 15.30 -6.97
N ARG A 23 -2.20 16.38 -7.77
CA ARG A 23 -1.20 16.50 -8.84
C ARG A 23 0.23 16.47 -8.30
N TRP A 24 0.47 17.07 -7.14
CA TRP A 24 1.79 17.05 -6.50
C TRP A 24 2.19 15.64 -6.07
N LEU A 25 1.30 14.90 -5.41
CA LEU A 25 1.56 13.50 -5.02
C LEU A 25 1.70 12.57 -6.24
N GLN A 26 0.92 12.79 -7.30
CA GLN A 26 1.10 12.08 -8.56
C GLN A 26 2.50 12.30 -9.14
N LYS A 27 3.01 13.55 -9.11
CA LYS A 27 4.40 13.86 -9.54
C LYS A 27 5.46 13.19 -8.66
N GLN A 28 5.16 12.90 -7.39
CA GLN A 28 6.04 12.14 -6.49
C GLN A 28 5.99 10.62 -6.75
N GLY A 29 5.13 10.16 -7.66
CA GLY A 29 5.02 8.75 -8.05
C GLY A 29 4.09 7.91 -7.19
N PHE A 30 3.18 8.53 -6.42
CA PHE A 30 2.13 7.79 -5.72
C PHE A 30 1.02 7.38 -6.70
N ALA A 31 0.50 6.18 -6.51
CA ALA A 31 -0.64 5.71 -7.29
C ALA A 31 -1.93 6.41 -6.83
N GLN A 32 -2.89 6.55 -7.74
CA GLN A 32 -4.15 7.27 -7.48
C GLN A 32 -4.88 6.77 -6.23
N HIS A 33 -4.94 5.44 -6.02
CA HIS A 33 -5.59 4.85 -4.86
C HIS A 33 -4.86 5.15 -3.54
N GLN A 34 -3.53 5.26 -3.55
CA GLN A 34 -2.73 5.65 -2.38
C GLN A 34 -2.99 7.10 -2.01
N ILE A 35 -3.12 7.97 -3.02
CA ILE A 35 -3.44 9.39 -2.85
C ILE A 35 -4.82 9.55 -2.24
N GLU A 36 -5.83 8.87 -2.78
CA GLU A 36 -7.20 8.91 -2.26
C GLU A 36 -7.27 8.44 -0.81
N GLN A 37 -6.59 7.34 -0.46
CA GLN A 37 -6.52 6.87 0.92
C GLN A 37 -5.80 7.85 1.85
N ALA A 38 -4.68 8.44 1.41
CA ALA A 38 -3.93 9.43 2.18
C ALA A 38 -4.76 10.69 2.45
N MET A 39 -5.51 11.14 1.45
CA MET A 39 -6.45 12.26 1.57
C MET A 39 -7.52 11.92 2.60
N ILE A 40 -8.22 10.78 2.46
CA ILE A 40 -9.25 10.36 3.42
C ILE A 40 -8.70 10.31 4.84
N ALA A 41 -7.51 9.72 5.05
CA ALA A 41 -6.87 9.64 6.36
C ALA A 41 -6.58 11.03 6.93
N THR A 42 -5.96 11.90 6.13
CA THR A 42 -5.57 13.25 6.53
C THR A 42 -6.78 14.11 6.91
N TYR A 43 -7.81 14.16 6.07
CA TYR A 43 -9.00 14.96 6.36
C TYR A 43 -9.86 14.37 7.47
N SER A 44 -9.87 13.04 7.62
CA SER A 44 -10.51 12.40 8.79
C SER A 44 -9.80 12.79 10.09
N ALA A 45 -8.46 12.84 10.09
CA ALA A 45 -7.68 13.26 11.26
C ALA A 45 -7.96 14.73 11.62
N ILE A 46 -8.15 15.58 10.63
CA ILE A 46 -8.57 16.98 10.83
C ILE A 46 -9.97 17.07 11.43
N GLU A 47 -10.94 16.34 10.86
CA GLU A 47 -12.32 16.34 11.33
C GLU A 47 -12.45 15.84 12.78
N ARG A 48 -11.62 14.86 13.16
CA ARG A 48 -11.57 14.32 14.54
C ARG A 48 -10.80 15.21 15.53
N GLY A 49 -10.09 16.24 15.05
CA GLY A 49 -9.22 17.08 15.87
C GLY A 49 -7.91 16.41 16.29
N GLU A 50 -7.54 15.29 15.67
CA GLU A 50 -6.25 14.61 15.89
C GLU A 50 -5.09 15.39 15.25
N PHE A 51 -5.37 16.13 14.19
CA PHE A 51 -4.41 16.99 13.48
C PHE A 51 -5.06 18.35 13.17
N THR A 52 -4.40 19.43 13.53
CA THR A 52 -4.84 20.79 13.16
C THR A 52 -3.67 21.50 12.47
N PRO A 53 -3.64 21.52 11.12
CA PRO A 53 -2.56 22.18 10.39
C PRO A 53 -2.58 23.68 10.67
N GLN A 54 -1.41 24.26 10.93
CA GLN A 54 -1.26 25.71 11.13
C GLN A 54 -1.13 26.48 9.81
N ASN A 55 -0.68 25.79 8.75
CA ASN A 55 -0.48 26.37 7.42
C ASN A 55 -0.58 25.28 6.33
N GLY A 56 -0.57 25.70 5.07
CA GLY A 56 -0.62 24.79 3.91
C GLY A 56 0.56 23.80 3.83
N PHE A 57 1.76 24.21 4.26
CA PHE A 57 2.94 23.36 4.22
C PHE A 57 2.84 22.17 5.20
N GLU A 58 2.33 22.40 6.41
CA GLU A 58 2.10 21.35 7.40
C GLU A 58 1.07 20.33 6.90
N LEU A 59 0.00 20.81 6.24
CA LEU A 59 -0.99 19.94 5.62
C LEU A 59 -0.36 19.05 4.55
N ASP A 60 0.47 19.62 3.67
CA ASP A 60 1.14 18.87 2.61
C ASP A 60 2.15 17.85 3.16
N GLN A 61 2.90 18.21 4.21
CA GLN A 61 3.82 17.29 4.88
C GLN A 61 3.07 16.12 5.55
N TYR A 62 1.97 16.41 6.24
CA TYR A 62 1.15 15.37 6.85
C TYR A 62 0.59 14.42 5.79
N LEU A 63 0.03 14.98 4.72
CA LEU A 63 -0.50 14.22 3.60
C LEU A 63 0.58 13.34 2.93
N LEU A 64 1.78 13.88 2.72
CA LEU A 64 2.91 13.13 2.18
C LEU A 64 3.32 11.96 3.09
N ASN A 65 3.29 12.16 4.41
CA ASN A 65 3.62 11.11 5.37
C ASN A 65 2.58 9.99 5.37
N GLU A 66 1.29 10.33 5.31
CA GLU A 66 0.22 9.32 5.18
C GLU A 66 0.36 8.53 3.87
N ALA A 67 0.64 9.20 2.74
CA ALA A 67 0.87 8.52 1.46
C ALA A 67 2.07 7.56 1.51
N LYS A 68 3.18 7.96 2.16
CA LYS A 68 4.35 7.09 2.37
C LYS A 68 4.01 5.88 3.25
N LYS A 69 3.22 6.08 4.29
CA LYS A 69 2.79 5.02 5.22
C LYS A 69 1.97 3.97 4.48
N ILE A 70 0.93 4.39 3.75
CA ILE A 70 0.09 3.51 2.94
C ILE A 70 0.93 2.71 1.95
N ARG A 71 1.83 3.37 1.20
CA ARG A 71 2.74 2.70 0.28
C ARG A 71 3.61 1.65 0.98
N THR A 72 4.10 1.96 2.18
CA THR A 72 4.96 1.04 2.94
C THR A 72 4.17 -0.18 3.38
N GLU A 73 2.95 0.01 3.90
CA GLU A 73 2.06 -1.08 4.32
C GLU A 73 1.71 -2.00 3.13
N GLU A 74 1.39 -1.44 1.96
CA GLU A 74 1.15 -2.22 0.74
C GLU A 74 2.38 -3.04 0.33
N LEU A 75 3.57 -2.44 0.35
CA LEU A 75 4.82 -3.13 0.03
C LEU A 75 5.11 -4.26 1.03
N THR A 76 4.90 -4.03 2.32
CA THR A 76 5.06 -5.05 3.36
C THR A 76 4.12 -6.23 3.14
N LEU A 77 2.84 -5.95 2.82
CA LEU A 77 1.87 -7.01 2.50
C LEU A 77 2.27 -7.79 1.25
N MET A 78 2.79 -7.11 0.23
CA MET A 78 3.29 -7.76 -0.98
C MET A 78 4.48 -8.66 -0.70
N ILE A 79 5.48 -8.18 0.06
CA ILE A 79 6.65 -8.97 0.46
C ILE A 79 6.20 -10.24 1.20
N LYS A 80 5.31 -10.10 2.18
CA LYS A 80 4.80 -11.24 2.94
C LYS A 80 4.09 -12.27 2.05
N ARG A 81 3.27 -11.81 1.11
CA ARG A 81 2.61 -12.71 0.13
C ARG A 81 3.63 -13.45 -0.75
N MET A 82 4.71 -12.78 -1.15
CA MET A 82 5.78 -13.41 -1.93
C MET A 82 6.55 -14.44 -1.09
N GLU A 83 6.83 -14.15 0.18
CA GLU A 83 7.45 -15.10 1.12
C GLU A 83 6.58 -16.35 1.30
N ASP A 84 5.29 -16.17 1.54
CA ASP A 84 4.31 -17.26 1.67
C ASP A 84 4.24 -18.10 0.38
N PHE A 85 4.26 -17.45 -0.78
CA PHE A 85 4.28 -18.12 -2.07
C PHE A 85 5.54 -18.97 -2.26
N VAL A 86 6.72 -18.42 -1.96
CA VAL A 86 7.99 -19.16 -2.04
C VAL A 86 8.03 -20.31 -1.03
N ALA A 87 7.51 -20.12 0.18
CA ALA A 87 7.41 -21.18 1.18
C ALA A 87 6.52 -22.33 0.69
N ASN A 88 5.39 -22.01 0.05
CA ASN A 88 4.50 -23.01 -0.54
C ASN A 88 5.16 -23.77 -1.69
N ILE A 89 5.90 -23.11 -2.59
CA ILE A 89 6.66 -23.79 -3.65
C ILE A 89 7.70 -24.74 -3.06
N LYS A 90 8.47 -24.29 -2.07
CA LYS A 90 9.48 -25.14 -1.41
C LYS A 90 8.83 -26.37 -0.78
N LYS A 91 7.70 -26.19 -0.12
CA LYS A 91 6.93 -27.29 0.49
C LYS A 91 6.45 -28.29 -0.57
N GLN A 92 5.84 -27.80 -1.66
CA GLN A 92 5.40 -28.63 -2.78
C GLN A 92 6.56 -29.44 -3.39
N ALA A 93 7.71 -28.82 -3.62
CA ALA A 93 8.88 -29.51 -4.16
C ALA A 93 9.38 -30.63 -3.23
N ILE A 94 9.40 -30.39 -1.92
CA ILE A 94 9.78 -31.40 -0.92
C ILE A 94 8.75 -32.53 -0.88
N ASP A 95 7.47 -32.21 -0.90
CA ASP A 95 6.38 -33.18 -0.86
C ASP A 95 6.37 -34.05 -2.12
N GLU A 96 6.62 -33.47 -3.30
CA GLU A 96 6.81 -34.20 -4.55
C GLU A 96 8.05 -35.12 -4.50
N TYR A 97 9.18 -34.62 -3.98
CA TYR A 97 10.38 -35.42 -3.81
C TYR A 97 10.15 -36.63 -2.89
N LYS A 98 9.51 -36.41 -1.74
CA LYS A 98 9.12 -37.47 -0.81
C LYS A 98 8.14 -38.45 -1.46
N ALA A 99 7.14 -37.96 -2.19
CA ALA A 99 6.19 -38.79 -2.91
C ALA A 99 6.86 -39.64 -3.99
N GLN A 100 7.87 -39.11 -4.69
CA GLN A 100 8.66 -39.87 -5.67
C GLN A 100 9.50 -40.96 -5.01
N GLN A 101 10.12 -40.69 -3.86
CA GLN A 101 10.87 -41.70 -3.11
C GLN A 101 9.97 -42.80 -2.54
N ALA A 102 8.77 -42.44 -2.05
CA ALA A 102 7.81 -43.37 -1.47
C ALA A 102 7.15 -44.29 -2.53
N LYS A 103 7.27 -43.98 -3.83
CA LYS A 103 6.79 -44.89 -4.89
C LYS A 103 7.57 -46.20 -4.84
N PRO A 104 6.91 -47.37 -4.93
CA PRO A 104 7.60 -48.64 -5.10
C PRO A 104 8.50 -48.62 -6.35
N TRP A 105 9.66 -49.31 -6.29
CA TRP A 105 10.69 -49.28 -7.34
C TRP A 105 10.15 -49.60 -8.76
N TYR A 106 9.15 -50.48 -8.87
CA TYR A 106 8.52 -50.85 -10.14
C TYR A 106 7.67 -49.74 -10.76
N LYS A 107 7.03 -48.87 -9.95
CA LYS A 107 6.30 -47.68 -10.45
C LYS A 107 7.25 -46.55 -10.86
N ARG A 108 8.51 -46.57 -10.41
CA ARG A 108 9.53 -45.59 -10.82
C ARG A 108 10.12 -45.91 -12.20
N LEU A 109 10.31 -47.20 -12.52
CA LEU A 109 10.92 -47.65 -13.78
C LEU A 109 9.92 -47.79 -14.94
N PHE A 110 8.66 -48.16 -14.65
CA PHE A 110 7.68 -48.53 -15.69
C PHE A 110 6.39 -47.68 -15.69
N GLY A 111 6.33 -46.64 -14.85
CA GLY A 111 5.10 -45.87 -14.60
C GLY A 111 4.79 -44.73 -15.56
N LYS A 112 5.57 -44.52 -16.63
CA LYS A 112 5.24 -43.56 -17.70
C LYS A 112 4.71 -44.31 -18.93
N LYS A 113 3.39 -44.30 -19.09
CA LYS A 113 2.70 -44.37 -20.38
C LYS A 113 1.82 -43.13 -20.49
#